data_AF-A0A136NDV7-F1
#
_entry.id   AF-A0A136NDV7-F1
#
_cell.length_a   1.000
_cell.length_b   1.000
_cell.length_c   1.000
_cell.angle_alpha   90.00
_cell.angle_beta   90.00
_cell.angle_gamma   90.00
#
_symmetry.space_group_name_H-M   'P 1'
#
loop_
_entity.id
_entity.type
_entity.pdbx_description
1 polymer ?
#
loop_
_entity_poly.entity_id
_entity_poly.type
_entity_poly.pdbx_seq_one_letter_code
_entity_poly.pdbx_strand_id
1 'polypeptide(L)'
;MATINLKNDWTQISDEILQRMKSLIEAYPTSFSKWANIALVSKPSYEVNIVGKEAVARCREMYQQVYKPNIRLLLNSDNDIDNTSLNSQYPNDKTLIYVCYQNVCLAPFASNQELITFFFK
;
A
#
# COMPACT_ATOMS: atom_id res chain seq x y z
N MET A 1 19.70 19.83 14.54
CA MET A 1 18.50 19.11 14.09
C MET A 1 17.30 20.00 14.44
N ALA A 2 16.78 20.74 13.46
CA ALA A 2 15.67 21.66 13.70
C ALA A 2 14.36 20.86 13.66
N THR A 3 13.73 20.69 14.83
CA THR A 3 12.38 20.15 14.94
C THR A 3 11.42 21.22 14.45
N ILE A 4 10.82 21.00 13.27
CA ILE A 4 9.76 21.87 12.75
C ILE A 4 8.55 21.68 13.66
N ASN A 5 8.24 22.70 14.46
CA ASN A 5 7.03 22.77 15.26
C ASN A 5 5.85 23.11 14.34
N LEU A 6 5.21 22.09 13.76
CA LEU A 6 4.02 22.23 12.92
C LEU A 6 2.82 22.56 13.83
N LYS A 7 2.57 23.87 14.00
CA LYS A 7 1.45 24.40 14.80
C LYS A 7 0.05 24.01 14.24
N ASN A 8 0.01 23.44 13.03
CA ASN A 8 -1.18 22.88 12.39
C ASN A 8 -0.87 21.44 11.96
N ASP A 9 -1.60 20.46 12.50
CA ASP A 9 -1.58 19.10 11.95
C ASP A 9 -2.37 19.09 10.63
N TRP A 10 -1.66 19.33 9.52
CA TRP A 10 -2.25 19.32 8.18
C TRP A 10 -2.88 17.98 7.81
N THR A 11 -2.44 16.88 8.44
CA THR A 11 -3.05 15.55 8.28
C THR A 11 -4.45 15.56 8.85
N GLN A 12 -4.60 16.03 10.09
CA GLN A 12 -5.90 16.17 10.74
C GLN A 12 -6.82 17.11 9.95
N ILE A 13 -6.32 18.26 9.49
CA ILE A 13 -7.11 19.21 8.70
C ILE A 13 -7.60 18.59 7.38
N SER A 14 -6.73 17.86 6.68
CA SER A 14 -7.09 17.16 5.44
C SER A 14 -8.16 16.10 5.68
N ASP A 15 -8.05 15.34 6.78
CA ASP A 15 -9.02 14.31 7.15
C ASP A 15 -10.40 14.91 7.44
N GLU A 16 -10.45 16.03 8.17
CA GLU A 16 -11.69 16.75 8.44
C GLU A 16 -12.35 17.29 7.15
N ILE A 17 -11.55 17.83 6.23
CA ILE A 17 -12.05 18.31 4.93
C ILE A 17 -12.66 17.14 4.15
N LEU A 18 -11.96 16.01 4.05
CA LEU A 18 -12.44 14.84 3.32
C LEU A 18 -13.72 14.25 3.93
N GLN A 19 -13.84 14.26 5.26
CA GLN A 19 -15.07 13.84 5.93
C GLN A 19 -16.26 14.74 5.58
N ARG A 20 -16.07 16.06 5.54
CA ARG A 20 -17.12 17.02 5.15
C ARG A 20 -17.52 16.89 3.68
N MET A 21 -16.58 16.53 2.82
CA MET A 21 -16.83 16.33 1.38
C MET A 21 -17.57 15.03 1.06
N LYS A 22 -17.68 14.09 2.03
CA LYS A 22 -18.22 12.75 1.79
C LYS A 22 -19.60 12.75 1.13
N SER A 23 -20.55 13.51 1.66
CA SER A 23 -21.93 13.56 1.11
C SER A 23 -21.97 14.10 -0.32
N LEU A 24 -21.11 15.07 -0.65
CA LEU A 24 -21.02 15.64 -1.99
C LEU A 24 -20.37 14.66 -2.98
N ILE A 25 -19.37 13.90 -2.53
CA ILE A 25 -18.74 12.83 -3.33
C ILE A 25 -19.77 11.73 -3.64
N GLU A 26 -20.56 11.31 -2.65
CA GLU A 26 -21.58 10.27 -2.82
C GLU A 26 -22.73 10.74 -3.73
N ALA A 27 -23.16 11.99 -3.59
CA ALA A 27 -24.25 12.55 -4.40
C ALA A 27 -23.82 12.88 -5.85
N TYR A 28 -22.58 13.33 -6.05
CA TYR A 28 -22.09 13.81 -7.34
C TYR A 28 -20.67 13.30 -7.66
N PRO A 29 -20.49 11.97 -7.83
CA PRO A 29 -19.17 11.34 -7.90
C PRO A 29 -18.32 11.80 -9.09
N THR A 30 -18.94 12.14 -10.22
CA THR A 30 -18.24 12.66 -11.41
C THR A 30 -17.70 14.07 -11.17
N SER A 31 -18.52 14.97 -10.64
CA SER A 31 -18.16 16.36 -10.34
C SER A 31 -17.11 16.47 -9.22
N PHE A 32 -17.13 15.55 -8.25
CA PHE A 32 -16.17 15.51 -7.14
C PHE A 32 -15.14 14.36 -7.29
N SER A 33 -14.91 13.88 -8.51
CA SER A 33 -14.00 12.76 -8.79
C SER A 33 -12.58 12.98 -8.26
N LYS A 34 -12.08 14.23 -8.26
CA LYS A 34 -10.77 14.55 -7.67
C LYS A 34 -10.74 14.33 -6.16
N TRP A 35 -11.79 14.76 -5.45
CA TRP A 35 -11.93 14.55 -4.01
C TRP A 35 -12.13 13.08 -3.66
N ALA A 36 -12.89 12.35 -4.49
CA ALA A 36 -13.03 10.89 -4.36
C ALA A 36 -11.66 10.19 -4.46
N ASN A 37 -10.84 10.56 -5.45
CA ASN A 37 -9.49 10.02 -5.59
C ASN A 37 -8.60 10.35 -4.38
N ILE A 38 -8.64 11.58 -3.88
CA ILE A 38 -7.87 11.99 -2.68
C ILE A 38 -8.33 11.19 -1.46
N ALA A 39 -9.65 11.05 -1.25
CA ALA A 39 -10.21 10.26 -0.15
C ALA A 39 -9.78 8.78 -0.19
N LEU A 40 -9.54 8.26 -1.39
CA LEU A 40 -9.12 6.88 -1.61
C LEU A 40 -7.63 6.66 -1.34
N VAL A 41 -6.76 7.58 -1.74
CA VAL A 41 -5.28 7.46 -1.56
C VAL A 41 -4.78 8.00 -0.21
N SER A 42 -5.57 8.81 0.49
CA SER A 42 -5.24 9.35 1.83
C SER A 42 -5.38 8.32 2.95
N LYS A 43 -6.09 7.22 2.72
CA LYS A 43 -6.23 6.15 3.71
C LYS A 43 -4.89 5.47 3.97
N PRO A 44 -4.66 4.93 5.19
CA PRO A 44 -3.49 4.11 5.48
C PRO A 44 -3.38 3.02 4.41
N SER A 45 -2.29 3.07 3.66
CA SER A 45 -2.07 2.16 2.55
C SER A 45 -1.46 0.86 3.06
N TYR A 46 -1.91 -0.26 2.51
CA TYR A 46 -1.17 -1.51 2.66
C TYR A 46 0.11 -1.42 1.85
N GLU A 47 1.23 -1.82 2.44
CA GLU A 47 2.51 -1.95 1.74
C GLU A 47 2.74 -3.43 1.44
N VAL A 48 2.73 -3.78 0.17
CA VAL A 48 2.94 -5.14 -0.30
C VAL A 48 4.37 -5.26 -0.83
N ASN A 49 5.21 -5.95 -0.09
CA ASN A 49 6.60 -6.23 -0.45
C ASN A 49 6.69 -7.63 -1.07
N ILE A 50 7.12 -7.72 -2.32
CA ILE A 50 7.34 -9.02 -2.98
C ILE A 50 8.84 -9.26 -3.07
N VAL A 51 9.29 -10.39 -2.53
CA VAL A 51 10.70 -10.75 -2.40
C VAL A 51 10.96 -12.10 -3.07
N GLY A 52 12.05 -12.20 -3.82
CA GLY A 52 12.53 -13.42 -4.46
C GLY A 52 12.61 -13.31 -5.99
N LYS A 53 13.14 -14.36 -6.63
CA LYS A 53 13.45 -14.40 -8.08
C LYS A 53 12.26 -14.08 -8.98
N GLU A 54 11.06 -14.50 -8.59
CA GLU A 54 9.83 -14.29 -9.36
C GLU A 54 9.06 -13.03 -8.95
N ALA A 55 9.66 -12.13 -8.16
CA ALA A 55 8.96 -10.97 -7.60
C ALA A 55 8.32 -10.07 -8.67
N VAL A 56 9.07 -9.80 -9.75
CA VAL A 56 8.60 -8.96 -10.86
C VAL A 56 7.42 -9.60 -11.58
N ALA A 57 7.49 -10.91 -11.87
CA ALA A 57 6.43 -11.64 -12.55
C ALA A 57 5.15 -11.67 -11.71
N ARG A 58 5.27 -11.97 -10.41
CA ARG A 58 4.13 -11.97 -9.48
C ARG A 58 3.51 -10.59 -9.31
N CYS A 59 4.32 -9.54 -9.22
CA CYS A 59 3.81 -8.18 -9.13
C CYS A 59 3.01 -7.79 -10.36
N ARG A 60 3.50 -8.13 -11.56
CA ARG A 60 2.78 -7.88 -12.81
C ARG A 60 1.44 -8.61 -12.86
N GLU A 61 1.42 -9.90 -12.53
CA GLU A 61 0.18 -10.68 -12.48
C GLU A 61 -0.80 -10.07 -11.47
N MET A 62 -0.32 -9.68 -10.29
CA MET A 62 -1.14 -9.09 -9.25
C MET A 62 -1.74 -7.74 -9.69
N TYR A 63 -0.95 -6.86 -10.32
CA TYR A 63 -1.43 -5.59 -10.89
C TYR A 63 -2.50 -5.79 -11.98
N GLN A 64 -2.40 -6.85 -12.77
CA GLN A 64 -3.38 -7.16 -13.82
C GLN A 64 -4.71 -7.67 -13.24
N GLN A 65 -4.66 -8.40 -12.13
CA GLN A 65 -5.86 -8.97 -11.51
C GLN A 65 -6.52 -8.02 -10.51
N VAL A 66 -5.73 -7.17 -9.84
CA VAL A 66 -6.19 -6.29 -8.77
C VAL A 66 -5.54 -4.93 -8.88
N TYR A 67 -6.36 -3.91 -9.10
CA TYR A 67 -5.98 -2.53 -8.88
C TYR A 67 -6.68 -1.97 -7.64
N LYS A 68 -5.90 -1.72 -6.59
CA LYS A 68 -6.35 -0.98 -5.40
C LYS A 68 -5.42 0.20 -5.13
N PRO A 69 -5.89 1.45 -5.29
CA PRO A 69 -5.05 2.65 -5.15
C PRO A 69 -4.55 2.92 -3.73
N ASN A 70 -5.09 2.26 -2.71
CA ASN A 70 -4.58 2.26 -1.34
C ASN A 70 -3.62 1.08 -1.05
N ILE A 71 -3.13 0.38 -2.07
CA ILE A 71 -2.07 -0.60 -1.96
C ILE A 71 -0.82 -0.06 -2.63
N ARG A 72 0.25 0.10 -1.85
CA ARG A 72 1.59 0.43 -2.35
C ARG A 72 2.35 -0.86 -2.57
N LEU A 73 2.89 -1.03 -3.76
CA LEU A 73 3.67 -2.21 -4.14
C LEU A 73 5.14 -1.88 -4.17
N LEU A 74 5.90 -2.67 -3.41
CA LEU A 74 7.33 -2.55 -3.26
C LEU A 74 7.95 -3.84 -3.80
N LEU A 75 8.80 -3.66 -4.82
CA LEU A 75 9.51 -4.73 -5.50
C LEU A 75 10.94 -4.78 -4.97
N ASN A 76 11.29 -5.85 -4.27
CA ASN A 76 12.67 -6.11 -3.87
C ASN A 76 13.16 -7.29 -4.71
N SER A 77 13.81 -6.99 -5.83
CA SER A 77 14.54 -7.99 -6.60
C SER A 77 15.96 -8.11 -6.06
N ASP A 78 16.58 -9.29 -6.20
CA ASP A 78 17.87 -9.68 -5.62
C ASP A 78 19.03 -8.68 -5.88
N ASN A 79 18.88 -7.70 -6.78
CA ASN A 79 19.93 -6.78 -7.21
C ASN A 79 19.90 -5.36 -6.59
N ASP A 80 18.87 -4.98 -5.82
CA ASP A 80 18.72 -3.59 -5.30
C ASP A 80 18.68 -3.50 -3.76
N ILE A 81 19.24 -4.49 -3.06
CA ILE A 81 19.00 -4.65 -1.62
C ILE A 81 20.05 -3.92 -0.76
N ASP A 82 19.99 -2.58 -0.77
CA ASP A 82 20.65 -1.73 0.22
C ASP A 82 19.74 -1.44 1.44
N ASN A 83 18.61 -2.15 1.55
CA ASN A 83 17.72 -2.09 2.72
C ASN A 83 18.13 -3.14 3.76
N THR A 84 19.15 -2.78 4.53
CA THR A 84 19.91 -3.55 5.52
C THR A 84 19.11 -4.15 6.69
N SER A 85 17.79 -3.97 6.77
CA SER A 85 16.97 -4.50 7.89
C SER A 85 16.21 -5.79 7.59
N LEU A 86 16.12 -6.21 6.32
CA LEU A 86 15.25 -7.32 5.93
C LEU A 86 16.01 -8.58 5.43
N ASN A 87 17.32 -8.48 5.19
CA ASN A 87 18.13 -9.53 4.55
C ASN A 87 18.27 -10.86 5.32
N SER A 88 18.01 -10.90 6.63
CA SER A 88 18.26 -12.11 7.43
C SER A 88 17.07 -13.09 7.51
N GLN A 89 15.93 -12.80 6.88
CA GLN A 89 14.71 -13.63 7.00
C GLN A 89 14.20 -14.23 5.69
N TYR A 90 14.86 -13.99 4.55
CA TYR A 90 14.32 -14.43 3.26
C TYR A 90 14.93 -15.76 2.80
N PRO A 91 14.11 -16.83 2.66
CA PRO A 91 14.59 -18.07 2.07
C PRO A 91 14.93 -17.86 0.59
N ASN A 92 16.20 -18.05 0.22
CA ASN A 92 16.73 -17.86 -1.14
C ASN A 92 15.99 -18.66 -2.25
N ASP A 93 15.19 -19.66 -1.88
CA ASP A 93 14.51 -20.55 -2.82
C ASP A 93 13.01 -20.29 -2.95
N LYS A 94 12.43 -19.32 -2.24
CA LYS A 94 10.98 -19.05 -2.31
C LYS A 94 10.69 -17.58 -2.56
N THR A 95 9.76 -17.35 -3.48
CA THR A 95 9.16 -16.03 -3.66
C THR A 95 8.03 -15.88 -2.64
N LEU A 96 8.10 -14.85 -1.81
CA LEU A 96 7.14 -14.58 -0.73
C LEU A 96 6.57 -13.17 -0.88
N ILE A 97 5.33 -12.99 -0.44
CA ILE A 97 4.63 -11.71 -0.48
C ILE A 97 4.32 -11.29 0.94
N TYR A 98 4.86 -10.16 1.36
CA TYR A 98 4.65 -9.58 2.68
C TYR A 98 3.68 -8.42 2.59
N VAL A 99 2.67 -8.39 3.45
CA VAL A 99 1.70 -7.30 3.52
C VAL A 99 1.88 -6.60 4.86
N CYS A 100 2.18 -5.32 4.81
CA CYS A 100 2.35 -4.49 5.99
C CYS A 100 1.25 -3.43 6.07
N TYR A 101 0.76 -3.17 7.27
CA TYR A 101 -0.20 -2.13 7.59
C TYR A 101 0.35 -1.33 8.77
N GLN A 102 0.58 -0.02 8.57
CA GLN A 102 1.08 0.89 9.61
C GLN A 102 2.30 0.32 10.38
N ASN A 103 3.35 -0.06 9.64
CA ASN A 103 4.60 -0.65 10.17
C ASN A 103 4.49 -2.06 10.76
N VAL A 104 3.32 -2.69 10.75
CA VAL A 104 3.13 -4.08 11.19
C VAL A 104 2.97 -4.96 9.97
N CYS A 105 3.87 -5.93 9.79
CA CYS A 105 3.80 -6.89 8.71
C CYS A 105 3.10 -8.18 9.14
N LEU A 106 2.22 -8.69 8.27
CA LEU A 106 1.56 -9.97 8.42
C LEU A 106 2.50 -11.12 8.06
N ALA A 107 2.06 -12.35 8.35
CA ALA A 107 2.71 -13.55 7.84
C ALA A 107 2.75 -13.52 6.29
N PRO A 108 3.84 -14.01 5.67
CA PRO A 108 3.98 -13.96 4.23
C PRO A 108 2.99 -14.89 3.52
N PHE A 109 2.42 -14.39 2.43
CA PHE A 109 1.56 -15.14 1.52
C PHE A 109 2.42 -15.91 0.50
N ALA A 110 2.00 -17.12 0.18
CA ALA A 110 2.73 -17.98 -0.75
C ALA A 110 2.34 -17.76 -2.22
N SER A 111 1.13 -17.23 -2.47
CA SER A 111 0.57 -17.02 -3.81
C SER A 111 -0.21 -15.71 -3.93
N ASN A 112 -0.30 -15.19 -5.16
CA ASN A 112 -1.12 -14.02 -5.47
C ASN A 112 -2.60 -14.26 -5.14
N GLN A 113 -3.11 -15.48 -5.35
CA GLN A 113 -4.52 -15.79 -5.14
C GLN A 113 -4.94 -15.74 -3.66
N GLU A 114 -4.03 -16.17 -2.78
CA GLU A 114 -4.21 -16.06 -1.32
C GLU A 114 -4.32 -14.59 -0.89
N LEU A 115 -3.43 -13.75 -1.43
CA LEU A 115 -3.41 -12.32 -1.18
C LEU A 115 -4.67 -11.60 -1.71
N ILE A 116 -5.13 -11.97 -2.91
CA ILE A 116 -6.35 -11.41 -3.49
C ILE A 116 -7.55 -11.74 -2.61
N THR A 117 -7.65 -12.99 -2.14
CA THR A 117 -8.72 -13.40 -1.22
C THR A 117 -8.69 -12.58 0.07
N PHE A 118 -7.50 -12.26 0.59
CA PHE A 118 -7.35 -11.39 1.76
C PHE A 118 -7.89 -9.97 1.54
N PHE A 119 -7.65 -9.35 0.37
CA PHE A 119 -8.08 -7.97 0.12
C PHE A 119 -9.54 -7.78 -0.28
N PHE A 120 -10.24 -8.84 -0.69
CA PHE A 120 -11.63 -8.79 -1.19
C PHE A 120 -12.64 -9.51 -0.30
N LYS A 121 -12.21 -9.99 0.86
CA LYS A 121 -13.09 -10.48 1.92
C LYS A 121 -13.52 -9.31 2.81
#